data_AF-A0A956YYM4-F1
#
_entry.id   AF-A0A956YYM4-F1
#
_cell.length_a   1.000
_cell.length_b   1.000
_cell.length_c   1.000
_cell.angle_alpha   90.00
_cell.angle_beta   90.00
_cell.angle_gamma   90.00
#
_symmetry.space_group_name_H-M   'P 1'
#
loop_
_entity.id
_entity.type
_entity.pdbx_description
1 polymer ?
#
loop_
_entity_poly.entity_id
_entity_poly.type
_entity_poly.pdbx_seq_one_letter_code
_entity_poly.pdbx_strand_id
1 'polypeptide(L)'
;MHRLVGLMIVLLFALVACATAEPTPTPVALPTNSAGQELVATVNGQDITLSQFERELARFQQQVNAADPEAARATVLNLLVEQLLIAQDAARQQITVSDAEVDTEVASLQGLAGGDSSWQAWLDDNLYTETEFRDTVRAGLLTAKMRDLVTADLNA
;
A
#
# COMPACT_ATOMS: atom_id res chain seq x y z
N MET A 1 66.14 1.03 -33.17
CA MET A 1 66.76 -0.15 -33.81
C MET A 1 67.45 -0.97 -32.73
N HIS A 2 67.28 -2.30 -32.78
CA HIS A 2 67.75 -3.36 -31.86
C HIS A 2 66.94 -3.53 -30.57
N ARG A 3 66.56 -4.71 -30.09
CA ARG A 3 66.54 -6.13 -30.54
C ARG A 3 66.03 -6.87 -29.28
N LEU A 4 65.15 -7.87 -29.38
CA LEU A 4 65.38 -9.24 -28.85
C LEU A 4 64.10 -10.09 -28.90
N VAL A 5 64.33 -11.31 -29.37
CA VAL A 5 63.47 -12.49 -29.32
C VAL A 5 63.38 -12.98 -27.88
N GLY A 6 62.19 -13.42 -27.45
CA GLY A 6 61.96 -14.08 -26.17
C GLY A 6 60.78 -15.05 -26.27
N LEU A 7 61.08 -16.27 -26.68
CA LEU A 7 60.20 -17.43 -26.58
C LEU A 7 59.88 -17.68 -25.09
N MET A 8 58.61 -17.57 -24.69
CA MET A 8 58.17 -17.98 -23.35
C MET A 8 56.89 -18.80 -23.46
N ILE A 9 57.08 -20.12 -23.30
CA ILE A 9 56.04 -21.10 -23.03
C ILE A 9 55.28 -20.64 -21.79
N VAL A 10 53.96 -20.45 -21.91
CA VAL A 10 53.08 -20.24 -20.74
C VAL A 10 52.12 -21.41 -20.64
N LEU A 11 52.23 -22.05 -19.48
CA LEU A 11 51.50 -23.20 -18.98
C LEU A 11 49.98 -23.10 -19.20
N LEU A 12 49.42 -24.22 -19.61
CA LEU A 12 47.99 -24.53 -19.55
C LEU A 12 47.56 -24.55 -18.06
N PHE A 13 46.93 -23.47 -17.59
CA PHE A 13 46.21 -23.49 -16.31
C PHE A 13 44.84 -24.14 -16.56
N ALA A 14 44.66 -25.35 -16.02
CA ALA A 14 43.35 -25.95 -15.90
C ALA A 14 42.50 -25.08 -14.96
N LEU A 15 41.56 -24.33 -15.53
CA LEU A 15 40.57 -23.57 -14.78
C LEU A 15 39.63 -24.59 -14.12
N VAL A 16 39.87 -24.89 -12.83
CA VAL A 16 38.89 -25.60 -12.01
C VAL A 16 37.74 -24.63 -11.78
N ALA A 17 36.68 -24.78 -12.57
CA ALA A 17 35.42 -24.09 -12.34
C ALA A 17 34.82 -24.66 -11.04
N CYS A 18 35.11 -24.00 -9.91
CA CYS A 18 34.36 -24.20 -8.69
C CYS A 18 32.97 -23.62 -8.93
N ALA A 19 32.00 -24.49 -9.22
CA ALA A 19 30.60 -24.12 -9.25
C ALA A 19 30.17 -23.75 -7.82
N THR A 20 30.34 -22.49 -7.45
CA THR A 20 29.69 -21.90 -6.27
C THR A 20 28.20 -21.90 -6.55
N ALA A 21 27.48 -22.85 -5.95
CA ALA A 21 26.03 -22.82 -5.89
C ALA A 21 25.64 -21.53 -5.15
N GLU A 22 25.04 -20.58 -5.87
CA GLU A 22 24.44 -19.41 -5.24
C GLU A 22 23.33 -19.89 -4.30
N PRO A 23 23.30 -19.43 -3.04
CA PRO A 23 22.22 -19.81 -2.13
C PRO A 23 20.91 -19.30 -2.72
N THR A 24 20.01 -20.22 -3.06
CA THR A 24 18.64 -19.87 -3.45
C THR A 24 18.01 -19.07 -2.31
N PRO A 25 17.50 -17.85 -2.54
CA PRO A 25 16.85 -17.09 -1.48
C PRO A 25 15.69 -17.91 -0.95
N THR A 26 15.75 -18.25 0.34
CA THR A 26 14.63 -18.91 1.02
C THR A 26 13.52 -17.86 1.14
N PRO A 27 12.27 -18.15 0.72
CA PRO A 27 11.17 -17.21 0.88
C PRO A 27 11.04 -16.85 2.37
N VAL A 28 11.23 -15.57 2.69
CA VAL A 28 11.02 -15.07 4.06
C VAL A 28 9.51 -14.99 4.26
N ALA A 29 8.98 -15.77 5.19
CA ALA A 29 7.57 -15.67 5.57
C ALA A 29 7.29 -14.28 6.15
N LEU A 30 6.10 -13.73 5.88
CA LEU A 30 5.69 -12.46 6.45
C LEU A 30 5.53 -12.57 7.98
N PRO A 31 5.82 -11.49 8.74
CA PRO A 31 5.52 -11.46 10.16
C PRO A 31 4.00 -11.57 10.39
N THR A 32 3.61 -12.20 11.49
CA THR A 32 2.21 -12.31 11.92
C THR A 32 1.99 -11.60 13.25
N ASN A 33 0.84 -10.94 13.40
CA ASN A 33 0.45 -10.35 14.68
C ASN A 33 -0.12 -11.40 15.65
N SER A 34 -0.48 -10.99 16.87
CA SER A 34 -1.04 -11.90 17.89
C SER A 34 -2.37 -12.55 17.48
N ALA A 35 -3.08 -11.98 16.50
CA ALA A 35 -4.30 -12.55 15.93
C ALA A 35 -4.02 -13.52 14.77
N GLY A 36 -2.74 -13.76 14.43
CA GLY A 36 -2.34 -14.64 13.34
C GLY A 36 -2.47 -14.02 11.94
N GLN A 37 -2.68 -12.70 11.85
CA GLN A 37 -2.77 -12.00 10.57
C GLN A 37 -1.38 -11.67 10.05
N GLU A 38 -1.11 -11.96 8.78
CA GLU A 38 0.13 -11.57 8.11
C GLU A 38 0.18 -10.04 7.91
N LEU A 39 1.36 -9.47 8.10
CA LEU A 39 1.59 -8.03 8.05
C LEU A 39 2.50 -7.67 6.88
N VAL A 40 2.13 -6.60 6.15
CA VAL A 40 2.98 -6.02 5.11
C VAL A 40 3.80 -4.84 5.63
N ALA A 41 3.33 -4.18 6.69
CA ALA A 41 4.04 -3.09 7.35
C ALA A 41 3.51 -2.88 8.78
N THR A 42 4.34 -2.23 9.60
CA THR A 42 3.93 -1.66 10.90
C THR A 42 4.41 -0.21 10.95
N VAL A 43 3.50 0.72 11.26
CA VAL A 43 3.75 2.16 11.29
C VAL A 43 3.48 2.66 12.70
N ASN A 44 4.53 3.08 13.42
CA ASN A 44 4.43 3.54 14.83
C ASN A 44 3.69 2.57 15.76
N GLY A 45 3.85 1.26 15.53
CA GLY A 45 3.22 0.20 16.33
C GLY A 45 1.78 -0.15 15.93
N GLN A 46 1.26 0.42 14.83
CA GLN A 46 0.00 -0.02 14.23
C GLN A 46 0.26 -0.79 12.95
N ASP A 47 -0.47 -1.89 12.78
CA ASP A 47 -0.26 -2.85 11.70
C ASP A 47 -1.03 -2.48 10.42
N ILE A 48 -0.42 -2.78 9.27
CA ILE A 48 -1.08 -2.88 7.98
C ILE A 48 -1.04 -4.35 7.59
N THR A 49 -2.21 -4.99 7.58
CA THR A 49 -2.34 -6.42 7.27
C THR A 49 -2.21 -6.69 5.77
N LEU A 50 -1.77 -7.91 5.42
CA LEU A 50 -1.72 -8.37 4.04
C LEU A 50 -3.10 -8.30 3.37
N SER A 51 -4.14 -8.72 4.08
CA SER A 51 -5.51 -8.70 3.54
C SER A 51 -5.99 -7.28 3.19
N GLN A 52 -5.72 -6.28 4.04
CA GLN A 52 -6.04 -4.89 3.74
C GLN A 52 -5.29 -4.40 2.49
N PHE A 53 -3.99 -4.70 2.42
CA PHE A 53 -3.15 -4.34 1.28
C PHE A 53 -3.65 -4.97 -0.03
N GLU A 54 -3.94 -6.27 -0.03
CA GLU A 54 -4.41 -6.98 -1.23
C GLU A 54 -5.78 -6.47 -1.69
N ARG A 55 -6.69 -6.18 -0.75
CA ARG A 55 -7.99 -5.57 -1.08
C ARG A 55 -7.83 -4.21 -1.74
N GLU A 56 -6.99 -3.35 -1.20
CA GLU A 56 -6.77 -2.03 -1.77
C GLU A 56 -6.04 -2.11 -3.11
N LEU A 57 -5.10 -3.05 -3.25
CA LEU A 57 -4.42 -3.31 -4.51
C LEU A 57 -5.38 -3.75 -5.61
N ALA A 58 -6.33 -4.64 -5.29
CA ALA A 58 -7.33 -5.09 -6.26
C ALA A 58 -8.19 -3.91 -6.78
N ARG A 59 -8.61 -3.01 -5.87
CA ARG A 59 -9.37 -1.80 -6.24
C ARG A 59 -8.54 -0.84 -7.09
N PHE A 60 -7.29 -0.60 -6.68
CA PHE A 60 -6.38 0.26 -7.42
C PHE A 60 -6.14 -0.25 -8.84
N GLN A 61 -5.95 -1.57 -9.01
CA GLN A 61 -5.74 -2.21 -10.31
C GLN A 61 -6.98 -2.19 -11.21
N GLN A 62 -8.19 -2.17 -10.65
CA GLN A 62 -9.41 -1.96 -11.45
C GLN A 62 -9.50 -0.53 -12.02
N GLN A 63 -9.06 0.46 -11.25
CA GLN A 63 -9.14 1.87 -11.65
C GLN A 63 -7.99 2.29 -12.56
N VAL A 64 -6.81 1.70 -12.37
CA VAL A 64 -5.59 2.06 -13.08
C VAL A 64 -5.05 0.84 -13.80
N ASN A 65 -4.94 0.94 -15.13
CA ASN A 65 -4.16 -0.04 -15.90
C ASN A 65 -2.66 0.21 -15.67
N ALA A 66 -2.13 -0.31 -14.57
CA ALA A 66 -0.73 -0.14 -14.21
C ALA A 66 0.16 -0.99 -15.14
N ALA A 67 1.06 -0.33 -15.87
CA ALA A 67 2.04 -1.01 -16.73
C ALA A 67 3.09 -1.79 -15.92
N ASP A 68 3.34 -1.38 -14.67
CA ASP A 68 4.27 -2.01 -13.74
C ASP A 68 3.54 -2.45 -12.45
N PRO A 69 3.37 -3.77 -12.24
CA PRO A 69 2.73 -4.30 -11.04
C PRO A 69 3.43 -3.92 -9.73
N GLU A 70 4.76 -3.82 -9.71
CA GLU A 70 5.47 -3.48 -8.47
C GLU A 70 5.29 -2.00 -8.11
N ALA A 71 5.25 -1.11 -9.11
CA ALA A 71 4.92 0.29 -8.88
C ALA A 71 3.49 0.46 -8.32
N ALA A 72 2.53 -0.35 -8.77
CA ALA A 72 1.17 -0.35 -8.22
C ALA A 72 1.17 -0.79 -6.74
N ARG A 73 1.90 -1.86 -6.42
CA ARG A 73 2.06 -2.35 -5.04
C ARG A 73 2.68 -1.29 -4.13
N ALA A 74 3.76 -0.65 -4.57
CA ALA A 74 4.40 0.42 -3.82
C ALA A 74 3.47 1.62 -3.60
N THR A 75 2.71 2.01 -4.62
CA THR A 75 1.73 3.11 -4.55
C THR A 75 0.66 2.82 -3.50
N VAL A 76 0.08 1.62 -3.55
CA VAL A 76 -0.98 1.20 -2.61
C VAL A 76 -0.44 1.11 -1.18
N LEU A 77 0.76 0.56 -0.99
CA LEU A 77 1.37 0.51 0.34
C LEU A 77 1.59 1.91 0.90
N ASN A 78 2.11 2.84 0.09
CA ASN A 78 2.30 4.23 0.51
C ASN A 78 0.96 4.90 0.87
N LEU A 79 -0.10 4.69 0.07
CA LEU A 79 -1.44 5.20 0.36
C LEU A 79 -1.95 4.70 1.72
N LEU A 80 -1.78 3.41 2.03
CA LEU A 80 -2.19 2.83 3.32
C LEU A 80 -1.37 3.38 4.49
N VAL A 81 -0.06 3.57 4.30
CA VAL A 81 0.82 4.19 5.29
C VAL A 81 0.41 5.63 5.56
N GLU A 82 0.15 6.43 4.52
CA GLU A 82 -0.30 7.82 4.64
C GLU A 82 -1.63 7.93 5.38
N GLN A 83 -2.62 7.11 5.01
CA GLN A 83 -3.91 7.06 5.72
C GLN A 83 -3.74 6.73 7.20
N LEU A 84 -2.88 5.76 7.53
CA LEU A 84 -2.61 5.38 8.91
C LEU A 84 -1.93 6.51 9.69
N LEU A 85 -0.98 7.22 9.07
CA LEU A 85 -0.31 8.38 9.68
C LEU A 85 -1.28 9.54 9.93
N ILE A 86 -2.20 9.82 9.00
CA ILE A 86 -3.25 10.82 9.18
C ILE A 86 -4.16 10.43 10.35
N ALA A 87 -4.57 9.17 10.43
CA ALA A 87 -5.40 8.68 11.52
C ALA A 87 -4.70 8.78 12.89
N GLN A 88 -3.41 8.47 12.95
CA GLN A 88 -2.59 8.63 14.15
C GLN A 88 -2.48 10.10 14.59
N ASP A 89 -2.26 11.01 13.64
CA ASP A 89 -2.18 12.44 13.94
C ASP A 89 -3.52 12.98 14.41
N ALA A 90 -4.62 12.64 13.71
CA ALA A 90 -5.96 13.01 14.12
C ALA A 90 -6.29 12.56 15.55
N ALA A 91 -5.95 11.32 15.90
CA ALA A 91 -6.13 10.82 17.26
C ALA A 91 -5.35 11.63 18.30
N ARG A 92 -4.09 12.00 18.00
CA ARG A 92 -3.28 12.87 18.88
C ARG A 92 -3.88 14.27 19.04
N GLN A 93 -4.53 14.78 18.00
CA GLN A 93 -5.22 16.08 18.00
C GLN A 93 -6.67 15.98 18.50
N GLN A 94 -7.10 14.80 18.96
CA GLN A 94 -8.46 14.53 19.42
C GLN A 94 -9.54 14.82 18.37
N ILE A 95 -9.18 14.70 17.09
CA ILE A 95 -10.09 14.82 15.95
C ILE A 95 -10.65 13.43 15.64
N THR A 96 -11.97 13.37 15.59
CA THR A 96 -12.72 12.15 15.28
C THR A 96 -13.77 12.42 14.21
N VAL A 97 -14.15 11.37 13.49
CA VAL A 97 -15.33 11.34 12.64
C VAL A 97 -16.36 10.45 13.31
N SER A 98 -17.54 10.99 13.57
CA SER A 98 -18.66 10.27 14.18
C SER A 98 -19.37 9.37 13.16
N ASP A 99 -20.11 8.38 13.66
CA ASP A 99 -20.90 7.48 12.79
C ASP A 99 -21.98 8.25 12.02
N ALA A 100 -22.57 9.28 12.64
CA ALA A 100 -23.57 10.13 12.00
C ALA A 100 -23.00 10.92 10.81
N GLU A 101 -21.73 11.35 10.87
CA GLU A 101 -21.06 12.00 9.74
C GLU A 101 -20.85 11.00 8.59
N VAL A 102 -20.45 9.77 8.90
CA VAL A 102 -20.31 8.71 7.88
C VAL A 102 -21.68 8.36 7.27
N ASP A 103 -22.73 8.21 8.09
CA ASP A 103 -24.09 7.93 7.61
C ASP A 103 -24.59 9.02 6.68
N THR A 104 -24.35 10.28 7.03
CA THR A 104 -24.76 11.43 6.21
C THR A 104 -24.07 11.41 4.85
N GLU A 105 -22.75 11.17 4.84
CA GLU A 105 -21.98 11.14 3.60
C GLU A 105 -22.34 9.93 2.73
N VAL A 106 -22.48 8.75 3.32
CA VAL A 106 -22.88 7.53 2.59
C VAL A 106 -24.28 7.67 2.00
N ALA A 107 -25.24 8.22 2.75
CA ALA A 107 -26.58 8.48 2.23
C ALA A 107 -26.55 9.47 1.05
N SER A 108 -25.66 10.47 1.09
CA SER A 108 -25.46 11.39 -0.03
C SER A 108 -24.92 10.67 -1.28
N LEU A 109 -23.88 9.84 -1.11
CA LEU A 109 -23.26 9.07 -2.18
C LEU A 109 -24.22 8.02 -2.79
N GLN A 110 -25.02 7.36 -1.95
CA GLN A 110 -26.08 6.44 -2.38
C GLN A 110 -27.16 7.16 -3.20
N GLY A 111 -27.52 8.39 -2.82
CA GLY A 111 -28.40 9.25 -3.62
C GLY A 111 -27.82 9.56 -5.00
N LEU A 112 -26.51 9.87 -5.07
CA LEU A 112 -25.79 10.12 -6.32
C LEU A 112 -25.67 8.86 -7.20
N ALA A 113 -25.54 7.68 -6.59
CA ALA A 113 -25.52 6.41 -7.29
C ALA A 113 -26.88 6.03 -7.91
N GLY A 114 -27.97 6.70 -7.54
CA GLY A 114 -29.32 6.43 -8.05
C GLY A 114 -30.19 5.57 -7.14
N GLY A 115 -29.86 5.50 -5.84
CA GLY A 115 -30.64 4.77 -4.82
C GLY A 115 -30.19 3.32 -4.59
N ASP A 116 -30.89 2.62 -3.68
CA ASP A 116 -30.44 1.37 -3.04
C ASP A 116 -30.02 0.26 -4.01
N SER A 117 -30.75 0.04 -5.10
CA SER A 117 -30.41 -1.01 -6.06
C SER A 117 -29.14 -0.71 -6.84
N SER A 118 -28.95 0.56 -7.22
CA SER A 118 -27.75 1.01 -7.93
C SER A 118 -26.55 1.08 -7.00
N TRP A 119 -26.80 1.34 -5.71
CA TRP A 119 -25.78 1.38 -4.67
C TRP A 119 -25.10 0.03 -4.47
N GLN A 120 -25.88 -1.05 -4.28
CA GLN A 120 -25.30 -2.37 -4.11
C GLN A 120 -24.50 -2.81 -5.35
N ALA A 121 -25.05 -2.56 -6.55
CA ALA A 121 -24.34 -2.84 -7.79
C ALA A 121 -23.02 -2.06 -7.89
N TRP A 122 -23.03 -0.78 -7.50
CA TRP A 122 -21.83 0.05 -7.48
C TRP A 122 -20.77 -0.49 -6.50
N LEU A 123 -21.17 -0.91 -5.30
CA LEU A 123 -20.24 -1.51 -4.33
C LEU A 123 -19.60 -2.79 -4.90
N ASP A 124 -20.41 -3.67 -5.48
CA ASP A 124 -19.93 -4.93 -6.06
C ASP A 124 -18.97 -4.68 -7.23
N ASP A 125 -19.34 -3.77 -8.15
CA ASP A 125 -18.52 -3.40 -9.31
C ASP A 125 -17.17 -2.78 -8.92
N ASN A 126 -17.12 -2.10 -7.76
CA ASN A 126 -15.93 -1.42 -7.23
C ASN A 126 -15.21 -2.22 -6.14
N LEU A 127 -15.56 -3.51 -5.96
CA LEU A 127 -14.94 -4.41 -4.98
C LEU A 127 -14.97 -3.85 -3.55
N TYR A 128 -16.15 -3.41 -3.12
CA TYR A 128 -16.41 -2.99 -1.75
C TYR A 128 -17.50 -3.85 -1.11
N THR A 129 -17.32 -4.16 0.17
CA THR A 129 -18.46 -4.34 1.07
C THR A 129 -18.90 -2.98 1.60
N GLU A 130 -20.15 -2.87 2.05
CA GLU A 130 -20.66 -1.64 2.69
C GLU A 130 -19.76 -1.21 3.85
N THR A 131 -19.31 -2.15 4.69
CA THR A 131 -18.45 -1.81 5.84
C THR A 131 -17.13 -1.21 5.39
N GLU A 132 -16.46 -1.80 4.40
CA GLU A 132 -15.19 -1.28 3.90
C GLU A 132 -15.35 0.08 3.23
N PHE A 133 -16.45 0.29 2.50
CA PHE A 133 -16.71 1.59 1.88
C PHE A 133 -16.94 2.66 2.95
N ARG A 134 -17.67 2.34 4.01
CA ARG A 134 -17.88 3.23 5.16
C ARG A 134 -16.57 3.59 5.86
N ASP A 135 -15.63 2.64 5.95
CA ASP A 135 -14.29 2.92 6.47
C ASP A 135 -13.50 3.86 5.55
N THR A 136 -13.58 3.69 4.23
CA THR A 136 -13.01 4.62 3.24
C THR A 136 -13.59 6.02 3.38
N VAL A 137 -14.92 6.14 3.52
CA VAL A 137 -15.60 7.42 3.75
C VAL A 137 -15.09 8.08 5.04
N ARG A 138 -14.97 7.31 6.12
CA ARG A 138 -14.44 7.82 7.40
C ARG A 138 -13.01 8.33 7.26
N ALA A 139 -12.14 7.60 6.58
CA ALA A 139 -10.76 8.01 6.33
C ALA A 139 -10.69 9.32 5.52
N GLY A 140 -11.55 9.46 4.50
CA GLY A 140 -11.69 10.68 3.69
C GLY A 140 -12.15 11.89 4.52
N LEU A 141 -13.19 11.71 5.34
CA LEU A 141 -13.69 12.76 6.24
C LEU A 141 -12.65 13.17 7.29
N LEU A 142 -11.90 12.21 7.83
CA LEU A 142 -10.85 12.47 8.81
C LEU A 142 -9.72 13.28 8.16
N THR A 143 -9.31 12.89 6.95
CA THR A 143 -8.31 13.60 6.15
C THR A 143 -8.74 15.03 5.85
N ALA A 144 -10.02 15.24 5.50
CA ALA A 144 -10.57 16.57 5.27
C ALA A 144 -10.48 17.44 6.54
N LYS A 145 -10.89 16.92 7.70
CA LYS A 145 -10.78 17.64 8.97
C LYS A 145 -9.34 18.00 9.31
N MET A 146 -8.39 17.08 9.09
CA MET A 146 -6.96 17.32 9.34
C MET A 146 -6.39 18.40 8.42
N ARG A 147 -6.74 18.38 7.13
CA ARG A 147 -6.36 19.43 6.19
C ARG A 147 -6.90 20.80 6.63
N ASP A 148 -8.17 20.85 7.03
CA ASP A 148 -8.82 22.10 7.43
C ASP A 148 -8.15 22.66 8.70
N LEU A 149 -7.75 21.80 9.63
CA LEU A 149 -6.96 22.20 10.80
C LEU A 149 -5.59 22.78 10.42
N VAL A 150 -4.83 22.07 9.58
CA VAL A 150 -3.47 22.48 9.21
C VAL A 150 -3.44 23.75 8.37
N THR A 151 -4.52 24.05 7.63
CA THR A 151 -4.62 25.25 6.80
C THR A 151 -5.36 26.42 7.48
N ALA A 152 -5.88 26.23 8.70
CA ALA A 152 -6.66 27.25 9.41
C ALA A 152 -5.94 28.60 9.52
N ASP A 153 -4.63 28.57 9.82
CA ASP A 153 -3.80 29.77 10.00
C ASP A 153 -3.52 30.55 8.70
N LEU A 154 -3.75 29.94 7.54
CA LEU A 154 -3.56 30.61 6.24
C LEU A 154 -4.74 31.52 5.87
N ASN A 155 -5.88 31.36 6.54
CA ASN A 155 -7.13 32.09 6.28
C ASN A 155 -7.44 33.14 7.36
N ALA A 156 -6.53 33.37 8.30
CA ALA A 156 -6.66 34.29 9.44
C ALA A 156 -6.17 35.71 9.14
#